data_AF-A0AAW7X7H3-F1
#
_entry.id   AF-A0AAW7X7H3-F1
#
_cell.length_a   1.000
_cell.length_b   1.000
_cell.length_c   1.000
_cell.angle_alpha   90.00
_cell.angle_beta   90.00
_cell.angle_gamma   90.00
#
_symmetry.space_group_name_H-M   'P 1'
#
loop_
_entity.id
_entity.type
_entity.pdbx_description
1 polymer ?
#
loop_
_entity_poly.entity_id
_entity_poly.type
_entity_poly.pdbx_seq_one_letter_code
_entity_poly.pdbx_strand_id
1 'polypeptide(L)'
;MVANLFDALNSMSPQYGAASPTLFGFLQSIEPLIHREIRNSNKSSSLPVIVVRVTDEQHLLMRYNSPRKLCFLAEGLIRVVAKYYGETVELSHDKCLHRGDICCELNVIKPAA
;
A
#
# COMPACT_ATOMS: atom_id res chain seq x y z
N MET A 1 4.71 4.41 24.95
CA MET A 1 4.71 3.24 24.04
C MET A 1 3.64 3.47 22.99
N VAL A 2 4.03 3.93 21.80
CA VAL A 2 3.10 3.96 20.66
C VAL A 2 3.08 2.53 20.15
N ALA A 3 1.99 1.79 20.39
CA ALA A 3 1.80 0.51 19.73
C ALA A 3 1.90 0.78 18.22
N ASN A 4 2.88 0.17 17.56
CA ASN A 4 3.07 0.41 16.14
C ASN A 4 1.82 -0.11 15.44
N LEU A 5 1.18 0.74 14.62
CA LEU A 5 0.10 0.34 13.72
C LEU A 5 0.46 -0.94 12.94
N PHE A 6 1.76 -1.16 12.70
CA PHE A 6 2.29 -2.39 12.13
C PHE A 6 1.98 -3.65 12.94
N ASP A 7 2.18 -3.63 14.26
CA ASP A 7 1.96 -4.81 15.11
C ASP A 7 0.48 -5.18 15.10
N ALA A 8 -0.41 -4.18 15.16
CA ALA A 8 -1.85 -4.37 15.01
C ALA A 8 -2.22 -4.95 13.63
N LEU A 9 -1.61 -4.46 12.55
CA LEU A 9 -1.89 -4.98 11.19
C LEU A 9 -1.32 -6.38 10.97
N ASN A 10 -0.12 -6.66 11.49
CA ASN A 10 0.53 -7.97 11.38
C ASN A 10 -0.22 -9.03 12.20
N SER A 11 -0.73 -8.67 13.38
CA SER A 11 -1.57 -9.55 14.20
C SER A 11 -2.99 -9.72 13.66
N MET A 12 -3.54 -8.75 12.92
CA MET A 12 -4.84 -8.88 12.24
C MET A 12 -4.77 -9.70 10.94
N SER A 13 -3.58 -9.96 10.39
CA SER A 13 -3.45 -10.61 9.09
C SER A 13 -2.16 -11.43 8.88
N PRO A 14 -1.88 -12.44 9.72
CA PRO A 14 -0.75 -13.35 9.51
C PRO A 14 -0.77 -14.02 8.12
N GLN A 15 -1.98 -14.24 7.56
CA GLN A 15 -2.14 -14.89 6.26
C GLN A 15 -1.76 -14.03 5.04
N TYR A 16 -1.68 -12.71 5.17
CA TYR A 16 -1.37 -11.83 4.02
C TYR A 16 0.11 -11.45 3.92
N GLY A 17 0.90 -11.60 5.00
CA GLY A 17 2.35 -11.42 4.99
C GLY A 17 3.11 -12.41 4.07
N ALA A 18 2.41 -13.40 3.52
CA ALA A 18 2.94 -14.40 2.59
C ALA A 18 2.39 -14.28 1.15
N ALA A 19 1.65 -13.22 0.80
CA ALA A 19 1.07 -13.08 -0.54
C ALA A 19 2.14 -12.97 -1.65
N SER A 20 3.35 -12.52 -1.30
CA SER A 20 4.49 -12.43 -2.21
C SER A 20 5.83 -12.41 -1.47
N PRO A 21 6.91 -12.96 -2.06
CA PRO A 21 8.25 -12.90 -1.48
C PRO A 21 8.93 -11.53 -1.61
N THR A 22 8.39 -10.60 -2.40
CA THR A 22 8.99 -9.27 -2.61
C THR A 22 8.03 -8.14 -2.21
N LEU A 23 8.59 -6.97 -1.83
CA LEU A 23 7.81 -5.79 -1.50
C LEU A 23 6.84 -5.40 -2.64
N PHE A 24 7.36 -5.30 -3.87
CA PHE A 24 6.55 -4.88 -5.02
C PHE A 24 5.47 -5.91 -5.35
N GLY A 25 5.79 -7.20 -5.27
CA GLY A 25 4.79 -8.24 -5.47
C GLY A 25 3.70 -8.21 -4.40
N PHE A 26 4.05 -7.91 -3.14
CA PHE A 26 3.06 -7.71 -2.08
C PHE A 26 2.17 -6.51 -2.39
N LEU A 27 2.73 -5.35 -2.76
CA LEU A 27 1.96 -4.16 -3.09
C LEU A 27 1.01 -4.42 -4.29
N GLN A 28 1.45 -5.15 -5.30
CA GLN A 28 0.62 -5.58 -6.43
C GLN A 28 -0.53 -6.52 -6.02
N SER A 29 -0.36 -7.27 -4.93
CA SER A 29 -1.35 -8.23 -4.43
C SER A 29 -2.51 -7.57 -3.66
N ILE A 30 -2.35 -6.31 -3.21
CA ILE A 30 -3.29 -5.65 -2.30
C ILE A 30 -4.70 -5.61 -2.88
N GLU A 31 -4.88 -5.06 -4.08
CA GLU A 31 -6.21 -4.95 -4.68
C GLU A 31 -6.80 -6.32 -5.12
N PRO A 32 -6.08 -7.14 -5.92
CA PRO A 32 -6.66 -8.37 -6.45
C PRO A 32 -6.83 -9.49 -5.42
N LEU A 33 -6.01 -9.52 -4.35
CA LEU A 33 -6.10 -10.56 -3.32
C LEU A 33 -6.68 -10.02 -2.02
N ILE A 34 -5.99 -9.09 -1.36
CA ILE A 34 -6.29 -8.67 0.02
C ILE A 34 -7.63 -7.93 0.08
N HIS A 35 -7.83 -6.87 -0.71
CA HIS A 35 -9.08 -6.12 -0.74
C HIS A 35 -10.25 -6.95 -1.26
N ARG A 36 -10.02 -7.86 -2.21
CA ARG A 36 -11.05 -8.80 -2.66
C ARG A 36 -11.52 -9.69 -1.51
N GLU A 37 -10.59 -10.24 -0.73
CA GLU A 37 -10.93 -11.11 0.40
C GLU A 37 -11.65 -10.37 1.53
N ILE A 38 -11.23 -9.13 1.83
CA ILE A 38 -11.92 -8.27 2.80
C ILE A 38 -13.34 -7.93 2.30
N ARG A 39 -13.54 -7.67 1.01
CA ARG A 39 -14.89 -7.45 0.45
C ARG A 39 -15.77 -8.69 0.52
N ASN A 40 -15.19 -9.87 0.32
CA ASN A 40 -15.91 -11.15 0.41
C ASN A 40 -16.37 -11.43 1.84
N SER A 41 -15.49 -11.22 2.83
CA SER A 41 -15.78 -11.44 4.25
C SER A 41 -16.62 -10.33 4.89
N ASN A 42 -16.51 -9.09 4.40
CA ASN A 42 -17.24 -7.94 4.90
C ASN A 42 -17.77 -7.04 3.77
N LYS A 43 -19.06 -7.22 3.44
CA LYS A 43 -19.76 -6.47 2.38
C LYS A 43 -19.96 -4.98 2.67
N SER A 44 -19.81 -4.52 3.91
CA SER A 44 -19.93 -3.09 4.27
C SER A 44 -18.59 -2.34 4.27
N SER A 45 -17.50 -3.01 3.86
CA SER A 45 -16.17 -2.39 3.82
C SER A 45 -16.07 -1.31 2.73
N SER A 46 -15.80 -0.06 3.13
CA SER A 46 -15.54 1.05 2.19
C SER A 46 -14.05 1.21 1.84
N LEU A 47 -13.45 0.14 1.32
CA LEU A 47 -12.03 0.10 0.98
C LEU A 47 -11.66 1.10 -0.13
N PRO A 48 -10.40 1.59 -0.17
CA PRO A 48 -9.89 2.30 -1.33
C PRO A 48 -9.81 1.37 -2.55
N VAL A 49 -9.87 1.95 -3.74
CA VAL A 49 -9.46 1.28 -4.98
C VAL A 49 -7.98 1.57 -5.20
N ILE A 50 -7.19 0.51 -5.33
CA ILE A 50 -5.75 0.61 -5.58
C ILE A 50 -5.41 0.00 -6.94
N VAL A 51 -4.62 0.72 -7.74
CA VAL A 51 -4.04 0.19 -8.98
C VAL A 51 -2.53 0.34 -8.92
N VAL A 52 -1.82 -0.77 -9.06
CA VAL A 52 -0.36 -0.80 -9.03
C VAL A 52 0.19 -1.08 -10.42
N ARG A 53 1.26 -0.36 -10.78
CA ARG A 53 2.04 -0.55 -12.00
C ARG A 53 3.52 -0.51 -11.63
N VAL A 54 4.22 -1.61 -11.86
CA VAL A 54 5.68 -1.65 -11.77
C VAL A 54 6.20 -1.18 -13.12
N THR A 55 7.04 -0.15 -13.12
CA THR A 55 7.63 0.39 -14.37
C THR A 55 8.99 -0.24 -14.64
N ASP A 56 9.73 -0.58 -13.59
CA ASP A 56 11.02 -1.28 -13.64
C ASP A 56 11.34 -1.91 -12.26
N GLU A 57 12.55 -2.44 -12.09
CA GLU A 57 12.97 -3.11 -10.84
C GLU A 57 13.01 -2.18 -9.62
N GLN A 58 13.15 -0.88 -9.83
CA GLN A 58 13.27 0.13 -8.78
C GLN A 58 12.00 0.95 -8.59
N HIS A 59 11.14 1.05 -9.60
CA HIS A 59 10.01 1.98 -9.61
C HIS A 59 8.65 1.29 -9.67
N LEU A 60 7.77 1.69 -8.76
CA LEU A 60 6.38 1.28 -8.70
C LEU A 60 5.48 2.50 -8.54
N LEU A 61 4.52 2.67 -9.45
CA LEU A 61 3.44 3.64 -9.34
C LEU A 61 2.21 2.98 -8.71
N MET A 62 1.74 3.53 -7.60
CA MET A 62 0.49 3.19 -6.97
C MET A 62 -0.52 4.33 -7.14
N ARG A 63 -1.62 4.05 -7.84
CA ARG A 63 -2.79 4.92 -7.87
C ARG A 63 -3.73 4.53 -6.74
N TYR A 64 -4.05 5.49 -5.88
CA TYR A 64 -4.95 5.33 -4.75
C TYR A 64 -6.18 6.23 -4.95
N ASN A 65 -7.38 5.65 -4.84
CA ASN A 65 -8.61 6.41 -4.87
C ASN A 65 -9.57 5.98 -3.76
N SER A 66 -10.02 6.94 -2.94
CA SER A 66 -10.99 6.69 -1.87
C SER A 66 -11.67 7.98 -1.45
N PRO A 67 -13.00 7.96 -1.22
CA PRO A 67 -13.71 9.10 -0.65
C PRO A 67 -13.20 9.47 0.75
N ARG A 68 -12.56 8.53 1.47
CA ARG A 68 -12.02 8.78 2.81
C ARG A 68 -10.69 9.55 2.80
N LYS A 69 -10.05 9.71 1.63
CA LYS A 69 -8.78 10.45 1.44
C LYS A 69 -7.65 10.05 2.41
N LEU A 70 -7.54 8.76 2.74
CA LEU A 70 -6.52 8.22 3.66
C LEU A 70 -5.19 7.88 2.95
N CYS A 71 -4.78 8.66 1.95
CA CYS A 71 -3.56 8.40 1.18
C CYS A 71 -2.28 8.51 2.02
N PHE A 72 -2.24 9.40 3.01
CA PHE A 72 -1.10 9.48 3.94
C PHE A 72 -0.98 8.25 4.85
N LEU A 73 -2.10 7.61 5.18
CA LEU A 73 -2.10 6.32 5.85
C LEU A 73 -1.48 5.26 4.91
N ALA A 74 -1.91 5.22 3.65
CA ALA A 74 -1.34 4.30 2.66
C ALA A 74 0.18 4.46 2.51
N GLU A 75 0.70 5.70 2.48
CA GLU A 75 2.15 5.95 2.51
C GLU A 75 2.83 5.36 3.75
N GLY A 76 2.26 5.61 4.93
CA GLY A 76 2.77 5.05 6.19
C GLY A 76 2.82 3.52 6.16
N LEU A 77 1.78 2.88 5.61
CA LEU A 77 1.73 1.43 5.43
C LEU A 77 2.81 0.93 4.48
N ILE A 78 3.04 1.61 3.35
CA ILE A 78 4.08 1.22 2.40
C ILE A 78 5.46 1.26 3.07
N ARG A 79 5.78 2.32 3.83
CA ARG A 79 7.08 2.44 4.54
C ARG A 79 7.27 1.31 5.55
N VAL A 80 6.21 1.00 6.28
CA VAL A 80 6.21 -0.05 7.29
C VAL A 80 6.39 -1.43 6.65
N VAL A 81 5.72 -1.71 5.55
CA VAL A 81 5.88 -2.97 4.81
C VAL A 81 7.26 -3.05 4.15
N ALA A 82 7.79 -1.96 3.61
CA ALA A 82 9.17 -1.92 3.10
C ALA A 82 10.18 -2.33 4.18
N LYS A 83 10.04 -1.78 5.40
CA LYS A 83 10.84 -2.18 6.56
C LYS A 83 10.70 -3.68 6.88
N TYR A 84 9.51 -4.25 6.76
CA TYR A 84 9.29 -5.69 6.95
C TYR A 84 10.06 -6.55 5.93
N TYR A 85 10.11 -6.12 4.66
CA TYR A 85 10.89 -6.78 3.62
C TYR A 85 12.40 -6.48 3.69
N GLY A 86 12.85 -5.68 4.66
CA GLY A 86 14.25 -5.23 4.74
C GLY A 86 14.66 -4.28 3.61
N GLU A 87 13.69 -3.71 2.90
CA GLU A 87 13.93 -2.78 1.79
C GLU A 87 13.81 -1.33 2.26
N THR A 88 14.70 -0.47 1.75
CA THR A 88 14.53 0.99 1.88
C THR A 88 13.77 1.49 0.66
N VAL A 89 12.84 2.42 0.87
CA VAL A 89 12.10 3.06 -0.23
C VAL A 89 12.01 4.56 -0.04
N GLU A 90 12.13 5.28 -1.14
CA GLU A 90 11.71 6.66 -1.27
C GLU A 90 10.25 6.71 -1.78
N LEU A 91 9.51 7.71 -1.31
CA LEU A 91 8.11 7.92 -1.72
C LEU A 91 7.93 9.35 -2.19
N SER A 92 7.37 9.50 -3.38
CA SER A 92 6.81 10.77 -3.85
C SER A 92 5.29 10.66 -3.97
N HIS A 93 4.59 11.77 -3.75
CA HIS A 93 3.14 11.85 -3.81
C HIS A 93 2.71 12.97 -4.75
N ASP A 94 2.77 12.69 -6.05
CA ASP A 94 2.73 13.71 -7.11
C ASP A 94 1.33 14.28 -7.33
N LYS A 95 0.29 13.46 -7.21
CA LYS A 95 -1.12 13.88 -7.25
C LYS A 95 -1.84 13.49 -5.98
N CYS A 96 -2.75 14.31 -5.49
CA CYS A 96 -3.47 14.05 -4.25
C CYS A 96 -4.89 14.63 -4.23
N LEU A 97 -5.86 13.82 -3.77
CA LEU A 97 -7.26 14.24 -3.54
C LEU A 97 -7.39 15.39 -2.52
N HIS A 98 -6.37 15.65 -1.69
CA HIS A 98 -6.31 16.81 -0.79
C HIS A 98 -5.90 18.10 -1.50
N ARG A 99 -5.26 18.00 -2.67
CA ARG A 99 -4.84 19.14 -3.50
C ARG A 99 -5.83 19.46 -4.64
N GLY A 100 -6.93 18.71 -4.74
CA GLY A 100 -7.93 18.88 -5.79
C GLY A 100 -7.73 18.00 -7.02
N ASP A 101 -6.72 17.11 -7.02
CA ASP A 101 -6.56 16.11 -8.07
C ASP A 101 -7.71 15.08 -8.03
N ILE A 102 -7.91 14.34 -9.13
CA ILE A 102 -8.98 13.33 -9.25
C ILE A 102 -8.63 11.98 -8.61
N CYS A 103 -7.35 11.75 -8.30
CA CYS A 103 -6.84 10.57 -7.62
C CYS A 103 -5.49 10.87 -6.96
N CYS A 104 -5.04 10.00 -6.07
CA CYS A 104 -3.69 10.06 -5.53
C CYS A 104 -2.72 9.21 -6.36
N GLU A 105 -1.54 9.72 -6.66
CA GLU A 105 -0.44 9.00 -7.30
C GLU A 105 0.76 8.95 -6.35
N LEU A 106 1.10 7.76 -5.89
CA LEU A 106 2.23 7.47 -5.01
C LEU A 106 3.32 6.74 -5.81
N ASN A 107 4.49 7.34 -5.96
CA ASN A 107 5.64 6.66 -6.56
C ASN A 107 6.50 6.06 -5.45
N VAL A 108 6.76 4.77 -5.55
CA VAL A 108 7.62 4.00 -4.65
C VAL A 108 8.90 3.66 -5.39
N ILE A 109 10.02 4.14 -4.86
CA ILE A 109 11.33 4.02 -5.51
C ILE A 109 12.27 3.27 -4.57
N LYS A 110 12.85 2.18 -5.04
CA LYS A 110 13.95 1.49 -4.36
C LYS A 110 15.25 2.17 -4.78
N PRO A 111 15.98 2.84 -3.88
CA PRO A 111 17.24 3.47 -4.24
C PRO A 111 18.22 2.40 -4.74
N ALA A 112 19.05 2.77 -5.72
CA ALA A 112 20.12 1.89 -6.19
C ALA A 112 21.10 1.65 -5.04
N ALA A 113 21.51 0.39 -4.86
CA ALA A 113 22.52 0.00 -3.88
C ALA A 113 23.92 0.52 -4.27
#